data_AF-A0A661DAQ9-F1
#
_entry.id   AF-A0A661DAQ9-F1
#
_cell.length_a   1.000
_cell.length_b   1.000
_cell.length_c   1.000
_cell.angle_alpha   90.00
_cell.angle_beta   90.00
_cell.angle_gamma   90.00
#
_symmetry.space_group_name_H-M   'P 1'
#
loop_
_entity.id
_entity.type
_entity.pdbx_description
1 polymer ?
#
loop_
_entity_poly.entity_id
_entity_poly.type
_entity_poly.pdbx_seq_one_letter_code
_entity_poly.pdbx_strand_id
1 'polypeptide(L)'
;MRGTFEPEGLNEIHSCLRDAAPDAWGQRVIHYKYPYLSLSELDYMLLSGSHRIGALYFQQSSTDYKARESSLPQLQDLLQAAQLIEAGKPLPPELDHALLHGSSVGGARPKALMSDSHTQYIAKFSSSTDYYDVVKAEYIAMKQAQMASIDVAEVQLEQSTGKVWVKRFDRIAHDGFLNLV
;
A
#
# COMPACT_ATOMS: atom_id res chain seq x y z
N MET A 1 9.28 -22.02 22.59
CA MET A 1 10.08 -21.06 23.39
C MET A 1 9.09 -20.03 23.94
N ARG A 2 9.08 -19.76 25.25
CA ARG A 2 8.31 -18.66 25.86
C ARG A 2 9.31 -17.71 26.50
N GLY A 3 9.18 -16.41 26.24
CA GLY A 3 10.08 -15.37 26.74
C GLY A 3 9.74 -14.01 26.12
N THR A 4 10.24 -12.94 26.74
CA THR A 4 10.23 -11.59 26.14
C THR A 4 11.30 -11.52 25.07
N PHE A 5 10.95 -11.00 23.89
CA PHE A 5 11.88 -10.75 22.79
C PHE A 5 12.01 -9.24 22.64
N GLU A 6 13.20 -8.72 22.94
CA GLU A 6 13.52 -7.30 22.77
C GLU A 6 14.02 -7.04 21.34
N PRO A 7 13.80 -5.84 20.77
CA PRO A 7 14.40 -5.45 19.51
C PRO A 7 15.94 -5.60 19.55
N GLU A 8 16.51 -6.20 18.51
CA GLU A 8 17.98 -6.33 18.39
C GLU A 8 18.61 -5.11 17.68
N GLY A 9 19.84 -4.78 18.08
CA GLY A 9 20.66 -3.76 17.43
C GLY A 9 20.22 -2.33 17.70
N LEU A 10 20.11 -1.52 16.65
CA LEU A 10 19.70 -0.11 16.71
C LEU A 10 18.19 0.09 16.46
N ASN A 11 17.43 -1.00 16.37
CA ASN A 11 15.99 -0.89 16.10
C ASN A 11 15.24 -0.55 17.39
N GLU A 12 14.37 0.46 17.33
CA GLU A 12 13.45 0.77 18.43
C GLU A 12 12.23 -0.17 18.46
N ILE A 13 11.97 -0.88 17.36
CA ILE A 13 10.82 -1.76 17.16
C ILE A 13 11.30 -3.13 16.65
N HIS A 14 10.66 -4.21 17.10
CA HIS A 14 10.98 -5.56 16.63
C HIS A 14 10.76 -5.68 15.11
N SER A 15 11.67 -6.34 14.40
CA SER A 15 11.68 -6.33 12.92
C SER A 15 10.39 -6.88 12.29
N CYS A 16 9.72 -7.83 12.94
CA CYS A 16 8.43 -8.36 12.47
C CYS A 16 7.30 -7.32 12.50
N LEU A 17 7.34 -6.34 13.40
CA LEU A 17 6.39 -5.22 13.43
C LEU A 17 6.83 -4.13 12.46
N ARG A 18 8.15 -3.91 12.36
CA ARG A 18 8.75 -2.96 11.42
C ARG A 18 8.45 -3.30 9.96
N ASP A 19 8.36 -4.58 9.62
CA ASP A 19 7.97 -5.07 8.28
C ASP A 19 6.56 -4.61 7.86
N ALA A 20 5.69 -4.25 8.82
CA ALA A 20 4.38 -3.68 8.56
C ALA A 20 4.36 -2.15 8.46
N ALA A 21 5.51 -1.49 8.64
CA ALA A 21 5.68 -0.07 8.41
C ALA A 21 5.67 0.23 6.90
N PRO A 22 5.33 1.46 6.49
CA PRO A 22 5.46 1.86 5.10
C PRO A 22 6.92 1.84 4.63
N ASP A 23 7.14 1.31 3.43
CA ASP A 23 8.43 1.38 2.73
C ASP A 23 8.61 2.72 2.00
N ALA A 24 9.68 2.83 1.19
CA ALA A 24 10.07 4.07 0.50
C ALA A 24 8.94 4.79 -0.25
N TRP A 25 8.01 4.08 -0.89
CA TRP A 25 6.85 4.72 -1.52
C TRP A 25 5.89 5.30 -0.48
N GLY A 26 5.49 4.49 0.51
CA GLY A 26 4.55 4.93 1.54
C GLY A 26 5.11 6.05 2.41
N GLN A 27 6.41 6.01 2.73
CA GLN A 27 7.11 7.10 3.41
C GLN A 27 7.13 8.37 2.58
N ARG A 28 7.32 8.27 1.26
CA ARG A 28 7.25 9.43 0.34
C ARG A 28 5.86 10.06 0.35
N VAL A 29 4.81 9.23 0.32
CA VAL A 29 3.41 9.69 0.40
C VAL A 29 3.13 10.38 1.75
N ILE A 30 3.65 9.85 2.85
CA ILE A 30 3.49 10.46 4.19
C ILE A 30 4.27 11.77 4.31
N HIS A 31 5.53 11.80 3.86
CA HIS A 31 6.33 13.04 3.81
C HIS A 31 5.67 14.11 2.96
N TYR A 32 5.03 13.71 1.86
CA TYR A 32 4.27 14.63 1.04
C TYR A 32 3.18 15.34 1.85
N LYS A 33 2.44 14.58 2.65
CA LYS A 33 1.34 15.08 3.49
C LYS A 33 1.83 15.88 4.71
N TYR A 34 3.00 15.53 5.22
CA TYR A 34 3.58 16.10 6.43
C TYR A 34 5.03 16.59 6.21
N PRO A 35 5.26 17.57 5.31
CA PRO A 35 6.60 17.92 4.83
C PRO A 35 7.49 18.58 5.89
N TYR A 36 6.90 19.08 6.97
CA TYR A 36 7.59 19.80 8.04
C TYR A 36 7.76 18.97 9.32
N LEU A 37 7.25 17.74 9.35
CA LEU A 37 7.37 16.86 10.52
C LEU A 37 8.61 15.99 10.40
N SER A 38 9.39 15.92 11.48
CA SER A 38 10.37 14.85 11.66
C SER A 38 9.63 13.64 12.21
N LEU A 39 9.59 12.55 11.45
CA LEU A 39 8.78 11.37 11.75
C LEU A 39 9.68 10.25 12.29
N SER A 40 9.28 9.68 13.43
CA SER A 40 9.82 8.42 13.94
C SER A 40 9.23 7.21 13.20
N GLU A 41 9.76 6.01 13.45
CA GLU A 41 9.18 4.78 12.89
C GLU A 41 7.73 4.55 13.34
N LEU A 42 7.42 4.88 14.60
CA LEU A 42 6.04 4.79 15.12
C LEU A 42 5.11 5.80 14.44
N ASP A 43 5.60 7.00 14.12
CA ASP A 43 4.80 7.99 13.40
C ASP A 43 4.41 7.48 12.01
N TYR A 44 5.32 6.82 11.30
CA TYR A 44 4.99 6.19 10.02
C TYR A 44 3.93 5.08 10.15
N MET A 45 3.97 4.29 11.23
CA MET A 45 2.92 3.29 11.50
C MET A 45 1.56 3.95 11.77
N LEU A 46 1.54 5.05 12.53
CA LEU A 46 0.32 5.75 12.91
C LEU A 46 -0.26 6.61 11.78
N LEU A 47 0.57 7.20 10.93
CA LEU A 47 0.15 8.09 9.84
C LEU A 47 -0.20 7.33 8.54
N SER A 48 0.27 6.09 8.40
CA SER A 48 -0.10 5.24 7.25
C SER A 48 -1.56 4.78 7.33
N GLY A 49 -2.12 4.47 6.16
CA GLY A 49 -3.48 3.97 6.02
C GLY A 49 -3.75 2.66 6.79
N SER A 50 -5.03 2.44 7.09
CA SER A 50 -5.53 1.26 7.83
C SER A 50 -5.33 -0.07 7.10
N HIS A 51 -5.35 -0.06 5.76
CA HIS A 51 -5.47 -1.27 4.94
C HIS A 51 -4.13 -1.87 4.51
N ARG A 52 -3.16 -2.00 5.42
CA ARG A 52 -1.82 -2.54 5.15
C ARG A 52 -1.79 -4.03 4.83
N ILE A 53 -0.64 -4.55 4.40
CA ILE A 53 -0.42 -5.99 4.19
C ILE A 53 -0.59 -6.75 5.52
N GLY A 54 -1.26 -7.91 5.46
CA GLY A 54 -1.56 -8.72 6.63
C GLY A 54 -2.65 -8.11 7.52
N ALA A 55 -2.62 -8.49 8.80
CA ALA A 55 -3.70 -8.32 9.78
C ALA A 55 -3.45 -7.21 10.83
N LEU A 56 -2.38 -6.44 10.69
CA LEU A 56 -1.98 -5.48 11.72
C LEU A 56 -2.68 -4.13 11.54
N TYR A 57 -3.13 -3.57 12.67
CA TYR A 57 -3.71 -2.24 12.76
C TYR A 57 -2.97 -1.44 13.83
N PHE A 58 -2.43 -0.28 13.46
CA PHE A 58 -1.70 0.59 14.39
C PHE A 58 -2.54 1.80 14.73
N GLN A 59 -2.81 2.00 16.01
CA GLN A 59 -3.53 3.16 16.53
C GLN A 59 -2.92 3.65 17.83
N GLN A 60 -3.29 4.88 18.19
CA GLN A 60 -2.75 5.54 19.36
C GLN A 60 -3.29 4.96 20.67
N SER A 61 -4.53 4.49 20.68
CA SER A 61 -5.16 3.89 21.87
C SER A 61 -5.14 2.37 21.79
N SER A 62 -4.79 1.71 22.89
CA SER A 62 -4.88 0.25 22.99
C SER A 62 -6.31 -0.25 23.25
N THR A 63 -7.24 0.64 23.61
CA THR A 63 -8.61 0.28 24.04
C THR A 63 -9.72 0.95 23.24
N ASP A 64 -9.45 2.12 22.66
CA ASP A 64 -10.43 2.92 21.93
C ASP A 64 -10.16 2.81 20.42
N TYR A 65 -10.99 2.04 19.73
CA TYR A 65 -10.88 1.87 18.29
C TYR A 65 -11.40 3.09 17.54
N LYS A 66 -10.52 3.70 16.74
CA LYS A 66 -10.87 4.81 15.85
C LYS A 66 -10.65 4.44 14.40
N ALA A 67 -11.74 4.20 13.69
CA ALA A 67 -11.70 3.92 12.27
C ALA A 67 -11.10 5.11 11.51
N ARG A 68 -10.05 4.87 10.73
CA ARG A 68 -9.55 5.81 9.71
C ARG A 68 -10.19 5.44 8.39
N GLU A 69 -11.45 5.80 8.24
CA GLU A 69 -12.15 5.64 6.96
C GLU A 69 -11.77 6.78 6.02
N SER A 70 -11.48 6.40 4.78
CA SER A 70 -11.37 7.33 3.67
C SER A 70 -12.25 6.80 2.57
N SER A 71 -13.01 7.68 1.92
CA SER A 71 -13.73 7.34 0.69
C SER A 71 -12.80 6.65 -0.30
N LEU A 72 -13.33 5.68 -1.03
CA LEU A 72 -12.59 5.04 -2.11
C LEU A 72 -12.24 6.09 -3.17
N PRO A 73 -10.94 6.34 -3.43
CA PRO A 73 -10.52 7.34 -4.39
C PRO A 73 -10.88 6.84 -5.78
N GLN A 74 -11.17 7.78 -6.66
CA GLN A 74 -11.24 7.44 -8.08
C GLN A 74 -9.85 7.03 -8.54
N LEU A 75 -9.78 6.07 -9.47
CA LEU A 75 -8.51 5.62 -10.04
C LEU A 75 -7.71 6.80 -10.62
N GLN A 76 -8.40 7.74 -11.27
CA GLN A 76 -7.76 8.89 -11.87
C GLN A 76 -7.05 9.76 -10.82
N ASP A 77 -7.64 9.92 -9.64
CA ASP A 77 -7.07 10.70 -8.54
C ASP A 77 -5.83 10.01 -7.98
N LEU A 78 -5.88 8.68 -7.80
CA LEU A 78 -4.72 7.87 -7.40
C LEU A 78 -3.55 8.02 -8.39
N LEU A 79 -3.86 7.98 -9.69
CA LEU A 79 -2.86 8.09 -10.75
C LEU A 79 -2.21 9.47 -10.78
N GLN A 80 -3.04 10.52 -10.75
CA GLN A 80 -2.56 11.89 -10.76
C GLN A 80 -1.73 12.19 -9.52
N ALA A 81 -2.18 11.74 -8.35
CA ALA A 81 -1.44 11.89 -7.10
C ALA A 81 -0.08 11.17 -7.17
N ALA A 82 -0.07 9.91 -7.63
CA ALA A 82 1.17 9.15 -7.75
C ALA A 82 2.19 9.83 -8.68
N GLN A 83 1.73 10.35 -9.82
CA GLN A 83 2.59 11.09 -10.77
C GLN A 83 3.14 12.39 -10.17
N LEU A 84 2.33 13.16 -9.45
CA LEU A 84 2.75 14.41 -8.83
C LEU A 84 3.75 14.18 -7.70
N ILE A 85 3.49 13.19 -6.83
CA ILE A 85 4.39 12.79 -5.75
C ILE A 85 5.72 12.30 -6.30
N GLU A 86 5.69 11.47 -7.36
CA GLU A 86 6.91 10.98 -7.98
C GLU A 86 7.72 12.12 -8.62
N ALA A 87 7.04 13.08 -9.26
CA ALA A 87 7.66 14.26 -9.86
C ALA A 87 8.08 15.34 -8.84
N GLY A 88 7.81 15.15 -7.54
CA GLY A 88 8.09 16.15 -6.50
C GLY A 88 7.28 17.44 -6.66
N LYS A 89 6.10 17.38 -7.27
CA LYS A 89 5.24 18.54 -7.55
C LYS A 89 4.19 18.76 -6.46
N PRO A 90 3.66 19.99 -6.31
CA PRO A 90 2.49 20.27 -5.48
C PRO A 90 1.30 19.37 -5.84
N LEU A 91 0.62 18.85 -4.82
CA LEU A 91 -0.55 18.01 -4.89
C LEU A 91 -1.73 18.91 -4.58
N PRO A 92 -2.69 19.04 -5.49
CA PRO A 92 -3.90 19.78 -5.24
C PRO A 92 -4.68 19.21 -4.03
N PRO A 93 -5.32 20.04 -3.19
CA PRO A 93 -6.08 19.58 -2.03
C PRO A 93 -7.16 18.53 -2.34
N GLU A 94 -7.73 18.58 -3.55
CA GLU A 94 -8.71 17.59 -4.01
C GLU A 94 -8.14 16.16 -4.07
N LEU A 95 -6.83 15.98 -4.21
CA LEU A 95 -6.17 14.69 -4.28
C LEU A 95 -5.64 14.20 -2.92
N ASP A 96 -5.82 14.95 -1.83
CA ASP A 96 -5.32 14.56 -0.50
C ASP A 96 -5.88 13.20 -0.04
N HIS A 97 -7.11 12.90 -0.45
CA HIS A 97 -7.78 11.63 -0.12
C HIS A 97 -7.05 10.41 -0.75
N ALA A 98 -6.40 10.59 -1.90
CA ALA A 98 -5.65 9.54 -2.60
C ALA A 98 -4.38 9.10 -1.82
N LEU A 99 -3.82 9.98 -0.98
CA LEU A 99 -2.60 9.70 -0.21
C LEU A 99 -2.78 8.57 0.82
N LEU A 100 -3.96 8.44 1.40
CA LEU A 100 -4.24 7.40 2.40
C LEU A 100 -4.13 5.98 1.81
N HIS A 101 -4.37 5.85 0.51
CA HIS A 101 -4.35 4.58 -0.21
C HIS A 101 -2.95 4.21 -0.75
N GLY A 102 -2.06 5.20 -0.90
CA GLY A 102 -0.69 4.98 -1.34
C GLY A 102 0.31 4.70 -0.20
N SER A 103 -0.08 4.93 1.05
CA SER A 103 0.85 4.96 2.19
C SER A 103 0.98 3.66 2.97
N SER A 104 0.12 2.66 2.79
CA SER A 104 0.05 1.48 3.68
C SER A 104 0.58 0.17 3.09
N VAL A 105 0.91 0.17 1.80
CA VAL A 105 1.44 -1.01 1.10
C VAL A 105 2.95 -0.86 0.94
N GLY A 106 3.71 -1.87 1.35
CA GLY A 106 5.17 -1.91 1.18
C GLY A 106 5.64 -1.89 -0.27
N GLY A 107 6.92 -1.64 -0.49
CA GLY A 107 7.64 -1.51 -1.75
C GLY A 107 8.04 -0.07 -2.11
N ALA A 108 9.03 0.04 -3.01
CA ALA A 108 9.64 1.32 -3.38
C ALA A 108 8.95 2.06 -4.55
N ARG A 109 8.14 1.35 -5.33
CA ARG A 109 7.51 1.87 -6.56
C ARG A 109 6.09 2.37 -6.30
N PRO A 110 5.60 3.32 -7.12
CA PRO A 110 4.23 3.83 -7.03
C PRO A 110 3.18 2.71 -7.03
N LYS A 111 2.35 2.71 -5.99
CA LYS A 111 1.23 1.79 -5.83
C LYS A 111 0.15 2.38 -4.93
N ALA A 112 -1.06 1.87 -5.06
CA ALA A 112 -2.17 2.24 -4.20
C ALA A 112 -3.12 1.08 -3.96
N LEU A 113 -3.88 1.15 -2.89
CA LEU A 113 -4.98 0.23 -2.65
C LEU A 113 -6.22 0.67 -3.40
N MET A 114 -6.94 -0.33 -3.92
CA MET A 114 -8.27 -0.16 -4.48
C MET A 114 -9.16 -1.30 -4.00
N SER A 115 -10.46 -1.05 -3.97
CA SER A 115 -11.44 -2.09 -3.69
C SER A 115 -12.64 -1.95 -4.60
N ASP A 116 -13.15 -3.09 -5.05
CA ASP A 116 -14.52 -3.22 -5.51
C ASP A 116 -15.41 -3.69 -4.35
N SER A 117 -16.69 -3.97 -4.60
CA SER A 117 -17.65 -4.36 -3.55
C SER A 117 -17.29 -5.67 -2.83
N HIS A 118 -16.40 -6.50 -3.39
CA HIS A 118 -16.10 -7.84 -2.88
C HIS A 118 -14.61 -8.18 -2.81
N THR A 119 -13.74 -7.36 -3.39
CA THR A 119 -12.33 -7.68 -3.62
C THR A 119 -11.46 -6.45 -3.39
N GLN A 120 -10.30 -6.65 -2.76
CA GLN A 120 -9.27 -5.64 -2.67
C GLN A 120 -8.12 -5.96 -3.62
N TYR A 121 -7.58 -4.89 -4.22
CA TYR A 121 -6.46 -4.95 -5.13
C TYR A 121 -5.35 -4.00 -4.69
N ILE A 122 -4.14 -4.33 -5.13
CA ILE A 122 -3.01 -3.41 -5.17
C ILE A 122 -2.89 -2.97 -6.63
N ALA A 123 -3.11 -1.68 -6.86
CA ALA A 123 -2.84 -0.99 -8.11
C ALA A 123 -1.34 -0.74 -8.22
N LYS A 124 -0.70 -1.18 -9.30
CA LYS A 124 0.71 -0.89 -9.60
C LYS A 124 0.84 0.11 -10.73
N PHE A 125 1.66 1.14 -10.53
CA PHE A 125 1.88 2.18 -11.52
C PHE A 125 3.35 2.20 -11.96
N SER A 126 3.57 2.41 -13.26
CA SER A 126 4.91 2.58 -13.81
C SER A 126 5.58 3.79 -13.19
N SER A 127 6.88 3.68 -12.93
CA SER A 127 7.69 4.80 -12.48
C SER A 127 8.23 5.57 -13.68
N SER A 128 8.34 6.90 -13.57
CA SER A 128 9.08 7.73 -14.53
C SER A 128 10.56 7.37 -14.66
N THR A 129 11.10 6.64 -13.68
CA THR A 129 12.49 6.14 -13.69
C THR A 129 12.64 4.76 -14.32
N ASP A 130 11.56 4.16 -14.81
CA ASP A 130 11.60 2.84 -15.42
C ASP A 130 12.19 2.87 -16.84
N TYR A 131 13.19 2.02 -17.07
CA TYR A 131 13.82 1.85 -18.40
C TYR A 131 12.94 1.09 -19.41
N TYR A 132 11.92 0.37 -18.93
CA TYR A 132 10.95 -0.37 -19.72
C TYR A 132 9.63 -0.46 -18.93
N ASP A 133 8.55 -0.97 -19.53
CA ASP A 133 7.27 -1.08 -18.82
C ASP A 133 7.29 -2.21 -17.78
N VAL A 134 7.86 -1.93 -16.60
CA VAL A 134 8.04 -2.91 -15.53
C VAL A 134 6.70 -3.46 -15.05
N VAL A 135 5.66 -2.64 -15.05
CA VAL A 135 4.32 -3.06 -14.63
C VAL A 135 3.75 -4.08 -15.60
N LYS A 136 3.83 -3.85 -16.92
CA LYS A 136 3.42 -4.87 -17.90
C LYS A 136 4.31 -6.11 -17.88
N ALA A 137 5.62 -5.95 -17.67
CA ALA A 137 6.52 -7.09 -17.51
C ALA A 137 6.13 -7.95 -16.30
N GLU A 138 5.75 -7.33 -15.19
CA GLU A 138 5.25 -8.03 -14.00
C GLU A 138 3.97 -8.80 -14.31
N TYR A 139 3.01 -8.19 -15.02
CA TYR A 139 1.80 -8.88 -15.47
C TYR A 139 2.13 -10.10 -16.34
N ILE A 140 3.00 -9.95 -17.33
CA ILE A 140 3.40 -11.07 -18.20
C ILE A 140 4.07 -12.18 -17.40
N ALA A 141 4.94 -11.85 -16.45
CA ALA A 141 5.58 -12.83 -15.57
C ALA A 141 4.54 -13.59 -14.72
N MET A 142 3.57 -12.88 -14.14
CA MET A 142 2.49 -13.47 -13.35
C MET A 142 1.58 -14.37 -14.21
N LYS A 143 1.25 -13.97 -15.44
CA LYS A 143 0.48 -14.82 -16.38
C LYS A 143 1.26 -16.08 -16.78
N GLN A 144 2.56 -15.98 -17.00
CA GLN A 144 3.41 -17.16 -17.28
C GLN A 144 3.48 -18.09 -16.07
N ALA A 145 3.62 -17.57 -14.86
CA ALA A 145 3.60 -18.36 -13.63
C ALA A 145 2.28 -19.14 -13.47
N GLN A 146 1.14 -18.48 -13.76
CA GLN A 146 -0.17 -19.12 -13.79
C GLN A 146 -0.25 -20.26 -14.83
N MET A 147 0.27 -20.04 -16.04
CA MET A 147 0.33 -21.08 -17.09
C MET A 147 1.22 -22.26 -16.68
N ALA A 148 2.27 -22.00 -15.90
CA ALA A 148 3.13 -23.01 -15.31
C ALA A 148 2.54 -23.67 -14.05
N SER A 149 1.28 -23.37 -13.69
CA SER A 149 0.60 -23.90 -12.50
C SER A 149 1.30 -23.55 -11.17
N ILE A 150 2.02 -22.43 -11.14
CA ILE A 150 2.53 -21.85 -9.89
C ILE A 150 1.37 -21.12 -9.21
N ASP A 151 1.20 -21.33 -7.91
CA ASP A 151 0.23 -20.59 -7.11
C ASP A 151 0.66 -19.12 -6.99
N VAL A 152 -0.11 -18.24 -7.62
CA VAL A 152 0.17 -16.81 -7.71
C VAL A 152 -1.11 -16.01 -7.55
N ALA A 153 -0.97 -14.77 -7.06
CA ALA A 153 -2.07 -13.83 -6.99
C ALA A 153 -2.72 -13.62 -8.37
N GLU A 154 -4.04 -13.48 -8.40
CA GLU A 154 -4.75 -13.10 -9.62
C GLU A 154 -4.31 -11.69 -10.06
N VAL A 155 -3.96 -11.55 -11.35
CA VAL A 155 -3.59 -10.26 -11.93
C VAL A 155 -4.46 -9.90 -13.12
N GLN A 156 -4.81 -8.62 -13.21
CA GLN A 156 -5.60 -8.06 -14.31
C GLN A 156 -4.88 -6.84 -14.89
N LEU A 157 -4.99 -6.65 -16.21
CA LEU A 157 -4.44 -5.50 -16.92
C LEU A 157 -5.58 -4.58 -17.36
N GLU A 158 -5.61 -3.36 -16.84
CA GLU A 158 -6.50 -2.30 -17.31
C GLU A 158 -6.01 -1.77 -18.65
N GLN A 159 -6.70 -2.11 -19.72
CA GLN A 159 -6.28 -1.76 -21.09
C GLN A 159 -6.24 -0.24 -21.32
N SER A 160 -7.18 0.50 -20.72
CA SER A 160 -7.30 1.96 -20.90
C SER A 160 -6.13 2.75 -20.32
N THR A 161 -5.51 2.24 -19.24
CA THR A 161 -4.47 2.94 -18.48
C THR A 161 -3.13 2.21 -18.48
N GLY A 162 -3.09 0.97 -18.99
CA GLY A 162 -1.93 0.08 -18.97
C GLY A 162 -1.53 -0.37 -17.57
N LYS A 163 -2.45 -0.33 -16.59
CA LYS A 163 -2.16 -0.59 -15.18
C LYS A 163 -2.46 -2.02 -14.79
N VAL A 164 -1.73 -2.51 -13.80
CA VAL A 164 -1.87 -3.88 -13.31
C VAL A 164 -2.48 -3.86 -11.94
N TRP A 165 -3.56 -4.60 -11.81
CA TRP A 165 -4.23 -4.91 -10.56
C TRP A 165 -3.72 -6.25 -10.08
N VAL A 166 -3.29 -6.30 -8.83
CA VAL A 166 -2.96 -7.55 -8.15
C VAL A 166 -4.00 -7.78 -7.08
N LYS A 167 -4.79 -8.84 -7.20
CA LYS A 167 -5.76 -9.22 -6.18
C LYS A 167 -5.05 -9.55 -4.88
N ARG A 168 -5.51 -8.98 -3.78
CA ARG A 168 -4.98 -9.26 -2.47
C ARG A 168 -5.39 -10.67 -2.04
N PHE A 169 -4.40 -11.51 -1.79
CA PHE A 169 -4.59 -12.86 -1.26
C PHE A 169 -4.65 -12.90 0.27
N ASP A 170 -4.29 -11.80 0.95
CA ASP A 170 -4.33 -11.65 2.40
C ASP A 170 -5.67 -11.08 2.90
N ARG A 171 -6.72 -11.14 2.06
CA ARG A 171 -8.06 -10.63 2.33
C ARG A 171 -9.10 -11.60 1.77
N ILE A 172 -10.14 -11.86 2.56
CA ILE A 172 -11.30 -12.66 2.18
C ILE A 172 -12.57 -11.86 2.50
N ALA A 173 -13.49 -11.75 1.55
CA ALA A 173 -14.80 -11.19 1.83
C ALA A 173 -15.61 -12.15 2.72
N HIS A 174 -16.09 -11.67 3.86
CA HIS A 174 -17.01 -12.37 4.74
C HIS A 174 -18.18 -11.43 5.08
N ASP A 175 -19.41 -11.84 4.74
CA ASP A 175 -20.64 -11.12 5.10
C ASP A 175 -20.67 -9.63 4.71
N GLY A 176 -20.11 -9.29 3.54
CA GLY A 176 -20.04 -7.91 3.05
C GLY A 176 -18.94 -7.06 3.69
N PHE A 177 -18.15 -7.63 4.60
CA PHE A 177 -16.96 -7.02 5.17
C PHE A 177 -15.71 -7.78 4.70
N LEU A 178 -14.60 -7.06 4.48
CA LEU A 178 -13.35 -7.67 4.05
C LEU A 178 -12.58 -8.11 5.29
N ASN A 179 -12.66 -9.40 5.61
CA ASN A 179 -11.96 -10.02 6.72
C ASN A 179 -10.58 -10.52 6.30
N LEU A 180 -9.75 -10.82 7.27
CA LEU A 180 -8.40 -11.35 7.12
C LEU A 180 -8.46 -12.87 6.92
N VAL A 181 -7.49 -13.43 6.19
CA VAL A 181 -7.25 -14.89 6.12
C VAL A 181 -6.77 -15.40 7.47
#